data_AF-A0A7G9S9U9-F1
#
_entry.id   AF-A0A7G9S9U9-F1
#
_cell.length_a   1.000
_cell.length_b   1.000
_cell.length_c   1.000
_cell.angle_alpha   90.00
_cell.angle_beta   90.00
_cell.angle_gamma   90.00
#
_symmetry.space_group_name_H-M   'P 1'
#
loop_
_entity.id
_entity.type
_entity.pdbx_description
1 polymer ?
#
loop_
_entity_poly.entity_id
_entity_poly.type
_entity_poly.pdbx_seq_one_letter_code
_entity_poly.pdbx_strand_id
1 'polypeptide(L)'
;MDLDPQKVLLAAFPLDDVIAALDDWWAKEKEDAALPDDPPAQPDIMKPEVEIDSHRAVRALITLQEVVKIEIPESVIKEGGYDDFDEMKAHLVPQVKALFDKERDKQEKQHA
;
A
#
# COMPACT_ATOMS: atom_id res chain seq x y z
N MET A 1 -3.38 -3.13 -34.79
CA MET A 1 -4.42 -2.81 -33.80
C MET A 1 -3.65 -2.61 -32.51
N ASP A 2 -2.98 -1.47 -32.50
CA ASP A 2 -1.91 -1.15 -31.58
C ASP A 2 -2.61 -0.61 -30.34
N LEU A 3 -3.03 -1.55 -29.51
CA LEU A 3 -3.41 -1.26 -28.15
C LEU A 3 -2.09 -1.05 -27.42
N ASP A 4 -1.58 0.18 -27.39
CA ASP A 4 -0.51 0.58 -26.49
C ASP A 4 -0.88 0.12 -25.07
N PRO A 5 -0.24 -0.93 -24.52
CA PRO A 5 -0.62 -1.48 -23.22
C PRO A 5 -0.28 -0.52 -22.07
N GLN A 6 0.32 0.64 -22.38
CA GLN A 6 0.74 1.65 -21.43
C GLN A 6 -0.15 2.89 -21.42
N LYS A 7 -1.25 2.92 -22.19
CA LYS A 7 -2.23 4.02 -22.13
C LYS A 7 -3.34 3.73 -21.12
N VAL A 8 -2.94 3.37 -19.91
CA VAL A 8 -3.84 3.48 -18.76
C VAL A 8 -3.80 4.95 -18.39
N LEU A 9 -4.74 5.74 -18.94
CA LEU A 9 -5.07 7.01 -18.32
C LEU A 9 -5.35 6.65 -16.86
N LEU A 10 -4.52 7.15 -15.94
CA LEU A 10 -4.71 6.98 -14.51
C LEU A 10 -6.08 7.59 -14.18
N ALA A 11 -7.13 6.77 -14.31
CA ALA A 11 -8.48 7.08 -13.84
C ALA A 11 -8.37 7.36 -12.35
N ALA A 12 -9.25 8.21 -11.81
CA ALA A 12 -9.18 8.75 -10.46
C ALA A 12 -8.57 7.78 -9.42
N PHE A 13 -7.73 8.31 -8.52
CA PHE A 13 -6.99 7.54 -7.53
C PHE A 13 -7.85 6.45 -6.89
N PRO A 14 -7.52 5.15 -7.08
CA PRO A 14 -8.35 4.04 -6.64
C PRO A 14 -8.14 3.81 -5.14
N LEU A 15 -8.72 4.69 -4.33
CA LEU A 15 -8.59 4.67 -2.87
C LEU A 15 -9.11 3.35 -2.30
N ASP A 16 -10.26 2.87 -2.77
CA ASP A 16 -10.86 1.61 -2.33
C ASP A 16 -9.94 0.41 -2.61
N ASP A 17 -9.38 0.31 -3.82
CA ASP A 17 -8.43 -0.76 -4.15
C ASP A 17 -7.13 -0.65 -3.34
N VAL A 18 -6.63 0.57 -3.11
CA VAL A 18 -5.44 0.81 -2.27
C VAL A 18 -5.68 0.36 -0.83
N ILE A 19 -6.82 0.70 -0.25
CA ILE A 19 -7.20 0.27 1.11
C ILE A 19 -7.39 -1.25 1.13
N ALA A 20 -8.10 -1.82 0.17
CA ALA A 20 -8.35 -3.26 0.10
C ALA A 20 -7.06 -4.07 -0.05
N ALA A 21 -6.11 -3.60 -0.87
CA ALA A 21 -4.82 -4.25 -1.06
C ALA A 21 -3.94 -4.19 0.20
N LEU A 22 -3.99 -3.07 0.95
CA LEU A 22 -3.32 -2.97 2.24
C LEU A 22 -3.95 -3.90 3.28
N ASP A 23 -5.28 -4.01 3.31
CA ASP A 23 -5.98 -4.87 4.26
C ASP A 23 -5.72 -6.35 3.98
N ASP A 24 -5.73 -6.75 2.71
CA ASP A 24 -5.38 -8.11 2.26
C ASP A 24 -3.91 -8.44 2.58
N TRP A 25 -2.98 -7.51 2.33
CA TRP A 25 -1.59 -7.65 2.73
C TRP A 25 -1.45 -7.82 4.25
N TRP A 26 -2.15 -6.98 5.03
CA TRP A 26 -2.08 -7.04 6.49
C TRP A 26 -2.70 -8.30 7.06
N ALA A 27 -3.78 -8.80 6.46
CA ALA A 27 -4.36 -10.09 6.82
C ALA A 27 -3.34 -11.23 6.63
N LYS A 28 -2.65 -11.27 5.50
CA LYS A 28 -1.59 -12.26 5.22
C LYS A 28 -0.40 -12.14 6.18
N GLU A 29 0.04 -10.93 6.51
CA GLU A 29 1.14 -10.74 7.45
C GLU A 29 0.77 -11.18 8.87
N LYS A 30 -0.49 -11.02 9.28
CA LYS A 30 -1.00 -11.58 10.55
C LYS A 30 -1.08 -13.10 10.52
N GLU A 31 -1.51 -13.69 9.41
CA GLU A 31 -1.53 -15.15 9.23
C GLU A 31 -0.11 -15.74 9.24
N ASP A 32 0.86 -15.08 8.61
CA ASP A 32 2.27 -15.52 8.59
C ASP A 32 2.93 -15.36 9.96
N ALA A 33 2.58 -14.31 10.72
CA ALA A 33 3.06 -14.10 12.07
C ALA A 33 2.45 -15.06 13.10
N ALA A 34 1.27 -15.64 12.82
CA ALA A 34 0.64 -16.61 13.70
C ALA A 34 1.40 -17.94 13.67
N LEU A 35 2.14 -18.25 14.74
CA LEU A 35 2.85 -19.53 14.88
C LEU A 35 1.85 -20.70 14.99
N PRO A 36 2.17 -21.89 14.47
CA PRO A 36 1.25 -23.04 14.44
C PRO A 36 0.88 -23.63 15.81
N ASP A 37 1.53 -23.21 16.90
CA ASP A 37 1.27 -23.65 18.28
C ASP A 37 0.61 -22.55 19.14
N ASP A 38 0.34 -21.38 18.57
CA ASP A 38 -0.37 -20.33 19.28
C ASP A 38 -1.89 -20.63 19.26
N PRO A 39 -2.56 -20.76 20.41
CA PRO A 39 -4.00 -20.97 20.43
C PRO A 39 -4.66 -19.81 19.67
N PRO A 40 -5.75 -20.04 18.91
CA PRO A 40 -6.35 -18.98 18.11
C PRO A 40 -6.68 -17.81 19.04
N ALA A 41 -5.87 -16.75 18.96
CA ALA A 41 -6.09 -15.54 19.70
C ALA A 41 -7.52 -15.12 19.35
N GLN A 42 -8.34 -15.02 20.39
CA GLN A 42 -9.72 -14.56 20.25
C GLN A 42 -9.68 -13.25 19.45
N PRO A 43 -10.71 -12.92 18.66
CA PRO A 43 -10.76 -11.67 17.93
C PRO A 43 -10.91 -10.50 18.91
N ASP A 44 -9.85 -10.17 19.63
CA ASP A 44 -9.72 -9.01 20.48
C ASP A 44 -9.14 -7.91 19.60
N ILE A 45 -10.06 -7.05 19.15
CA ILE A 45 -9.97 -6.11 18.03
C ILE A 45 -9.01 -4.92 18.34
N MET A 46 -8.05 -5.03 19.27
CA MET A 46 -7.44 -3.83 19.86
C MET A 46 -5.91 -3.77 19.94
N LYS A 47 -5.13 -4.76 19.50
CA LYS A 47 -3.68 -4.61 19.39
C LYS A 47 -3.10 -5.39 18.21
N PRO A 48 -2.28 -4.77 17.33
CA PRO A 48 -1.43 -5.55 16.47
C PRO A 48 -0.33 -6.18 17.34
N GLU A 49 -0.31 -7.52 17.40
CA GLU A 49 0.83 -8.28 17.94
C GLU A 49 2.05 -8.21 17.00
N VAL A 50 1.88 -7.58 15.83
CA VAL A 50 2.85 -7.53 14.75
C VAL A 50 3.31 -6.08 14.56
N GLU A 51 4.58 -5.81 14.87
CA GLU A 51 5.22 -4.54 14.56
C GLU A 51 5.41 -4.39 13.03
N ILE A 52 5.16 -3.19 12.50
CA ILE A 52 5.39 -2.91 11.08
C ILE A 52 6.80 -2.33 10.92
N ASP A 53 7.79 -3.20 10.82
CA ASP A 53 9.16 -2.81 10.49
C ASP A 53 9.25 -2.18 9.09
N SER A 54 10.32 -1.42 8.83
CA SER A 54 10.59 -0.80 7.52
C SER A 54 10.52 -1.81 6.37
N HIS A 55 10.91 -3.07 6.58
CA HIS A 55 10.84 -4.11 5.55
C HIS A 55 9.38 -4.51 5.24
N ARG A 56 8.52 -4.65 6.25
CA ARG A 56 7.09 -4.91 6.05
C ARG A 56 6.42 -3.74 5.33
N ALA A 57 6.74 -2.51 5.74
CA ALA A 57 6.27 -1.30 5.08
C ALA A 57 6.70 -1.24 3.60
N VAL A 58 7.94 -1.64 3.27
CA VAL A 58 8.40 -1.74 1.87
C VAL A 58 7.58 -2.76 1.08
N ARG A 59 7.26 -3.93 1.66
CA ARG A 59 6.39 -4.92 0.99
C ARG A 59 4.99 -4.35 0.72
N ALA A 60 4.41 -3.65 1.70
CA ALA A 60 3.13 -2.98 1.53
C ALA A 60 3.18 -1.95 0.39
N LEU A 61 4.26 -1.17 0.29
CA LEU A 61 4.48 -0.26 -0.83
C LEU A 61 4.52 -0.97 -2.17
N ILE A 62 5.23 -2.11 -2.28
CA ILE A 62 5.30 -2.88 -3.53
C ILE A 62 3.89 -3.31 -3.95
N THR A 63 3.07 -3.82 -3.02
CA THR A 63 1.67 -4.18 -3.29
C THR A 63 0.87 -2.96 -3.79
N LEU A 64 1.06 -1.80 -3.18
CA LEU A 64 0.42 -0.56 -3.63
C LEU A 64 0.86 -0.17 -5.05
N GLN A 65 2.15 -0.25 -5.36
CA GLN A 65 2.68 0.04 -6.69
C GLN A 65 2.03 -0.84 -7.76
N GLU A 66 1.74 -2.11 -7.45
CA GLU A 66 1.02 -3.00 -8.37
C GLU A 66 -0.43 -2.57 -8.61
N VAL A 67 -1.09 -1.94 -7.64
CA VAL A 67 -2.46 -1.41 -7.78
C VAL A 67 -2.45 -0.10 -8.56
N VAL A 68 -1.66 0.88 -8.12
CA VAL A 68 -1.67 2.23 -8.70
C VAL A 68 -0.84 2.35 -9.99
N LYS A 69 -0.07 1.31 -10.34
CA LYS A 69 0.79 1.25 -11.54
C LYS A 69 1.75 2.43 -11.68
N ILE A 70 2.15 3.02 -10.55
CA ILE A 70 3.16 4.07 -10.48
C ILE A 70 4.32 3.60 -9.59
N GLU A 71 5.47 4.24 -9.75
CA GLU A 71 6.60 4.03 -8.85
C GLU A 71 6.39 4.83 -7.56
N ILE A 72 6.39 4.13 -6.41
CA ILE A 72 6.32 4.76 -5.09
C ILE A 72 7.70 4.58 -4.44
N PRO A 73 8.42 5.66 -4.14
CA PRO A 73 9.73 5.54 -3.52
C PRO A 73 9.59 5.07 -2.08
N GLU A 74 10.51 4.21 -1.63
CA GLU A 74 10.59 3.75 -0.24
C GLU A 74 10.81 4.89 0.76
N SER A 75 11.31 6.03 0.28
CA SER A 75 11.42 7.28 1.06
C SER A 75 10.07 7.81 1.58
N VAL A 76 8.95 7.29 1.08
CA VAL A 76 7.59 7.56 1.57
C VAL A 76 7.33 6.88 2.92
N ILE A 77 8.06 5.82 3.24
CA ILE A 77 7.96 5.10 4.51
C ILE A 77 8.62 5.93 5.61
N LYS A 78 7.98 5.96 6.78
CA LYS A 78 8.51 6.58 7.98
C LYS A 78 9.75 5.82 8.47
N GLU A 79 10.84 6.54 8.72
CA GLU A 79 12.03 5.95 9.33
C GLU A 79 11.70 5.39 10.72
N GLY A 80 11.99 4.11 10.93
CA GLY A 80 11.64 3.38 12.15
C GLY A 80 10.36 2.55 12.06
N GLY A 81 9.66 2.56 10.93
CA GLY A 81 8.44 1.75 10.74
C GLY A 81 7.18 2.43 11.28
N TYR A 82 6.17 1.62 11.59
CA TYR A 82 4.88 2.07 12.11
C TYR A 82 4.47 1.23 13.32
N ASP A 83 3.90 1.91 14.32
CA ASP A 83 3.37 1.28 15.52
C ASP A 83 2.10 0.45 15.20
N ASP A 84 1.26 0.93 14.28
CA ASP A 84 0.00 0.30 13.91
C ASP A 84 -0.30 0.39 12.40
N PHE A 85 -1.09 -0.56 11.91
CA PHE A 85 -1.58 -0.58 10.52
C PHE A 85 -2.38 0.66 10.15
N ASP A 86 -3.13 1.23 11.10
CA ASP A 86 -3.90 2.45 10.87
C ASP A 86 -3.01 3.68 10.69
N GLU A 87 -1.93 3.79 11.48
CA GLU A 87 -0.91 4.84 11.29
C GLU A 87 -0.25 4.71 9.92
N MET A 88 0.12 3.48 9.53
CA MET A 88 0.70 3.21 8.22
C MET A 88 -0.24 3.64 7.10
N LYS A 89 -1.53 3.26 7.14
CA LYS A 89 -2.52 3.69 6.14
C LYS A 89 -2.68 5.21 6.11
N ALA A 90 -2.85 5.84 7.27
CA ALA A 90 -3.03 7.29 7.37
C ALA A 90 -1.83 8.08 6.84
N HIS A 91 -0.63 7.50 6.91
CA HIS A 91 0.60 8.07 6.37
C HIS A 91 0.80 7.77 4.88
N LEU A 92 0.69 6.50 4.46
CA LEU A 92 0.98 6.06 3.09
C LEU A 92 -0.09 6.53 2.09
N VAL A 93 -1.38 6.40 2.41
CA VAL A 93 -2.49 6.74 1.50
C VAL A 93 -2.38 8.16 0.93
N PRO A 94 -2.21 9.23 1.72
CA PRO A 94 -2.10 10.59 1.17
C PRO A 94 -0.83 10.78 0.33
N GLN A 95 0.29 10.13 0.69
CA GLN A 95 1.53 10.22 -0.09
C GLN A 95 1.40 9.53 -1.45
N VAL A 96 0.83 8.32 -1.48
CA VAL A 96 0.55 7.61 -2.74
C VAL A 96 -0.43 8.40 -3.60
N LYS A 97 -1.48 8.96 -3.00
CA LYS A 97 -2.42 9.83 -3.71
C LYS A 97 -1.72 11.04 -4.34
N ALA A 98 -0.80 11.69 -3.63
CA ALA A 98 -0.06 12.83 -4.14
C ALA A 98 0.88 12.44 -5.30
N LEU A 99 1.55 11.29 -5.20
CA LEU A 99 2.38 10.75 -6.29
C LEU A 99 1.55 10.39 -7.51
N PHE A 100 0.38 9.77 -7.31
CA PHE A 100 -0.55 9.42 -8.37
C PHE A 100 -1.04 10.64 -9.13
N ASP A 101 -1.45 11.68 -8.41
CA ASP A 101 -1.92 12.93 -9.03
C ASP A 101 -0.81 13.61 -9.83
N LYS A 102 0.41 13.61 -9.29
CA LYS A 102 1.60 14.15 -9.95
C LYS A 102 1.98 13.39 -11.22
N GLU A 103 2.01 12.05 -11.18
CA GLU A 103 2.30 11.23 -12.35
C GLU A 103 1.20 11.34 -13.40
N ARG A 104 -0.07 11.44 -13.00
CA ARG A 104 -1.19 11.72 -13.91
C ARG A 104 -1.01 13.06 -14.64
N ASP A 105 -0.78 14.16 -13.93
CA ASP A 105 -0.56 15.49 -14.55
C ASP A 105 0.66 15.49 -15.50
N LYS A 106 1.72 14.76 -15.14
CA LYS A 106 2.92 14.61 -15.95
C LYS A 106 2.69 13.77 -17.21
N GLN A 107 1.85 12.74 -17.16
CA GLN A 107 1.43 11.95 -18.32
C GLN A 107 0.53 12.77 -19.25
N GLU A 108 -0.41 13.55 -18.70
CA GLU A 108 -1.29 14.44 -19.47
C GLU A 108 -0.49 15.51 -20.24
N LYS A 109 0.52 16.12 -19.61
CA LYS A 109 1.36 17.16 -20.24
C LYS A 109 2.35 16.64 -21.27
N GLN A 110 2.79 15.39 -21.18
CA GLN A 110 3.71 14.79 -22.15
C GLN A 110 3.00 14.34 -23.44
N HIS A 111 1.67 14.30 -23.44
CA HIS A 111 0.87 13.83 -24.58
C HIS A 111 0.00 14.93 -25.21
N ALA A 112 0.15 16.17 -24.74
CA ALA A 112 -0.49 17.38 -25.28
C ALA A 112 0.48 18.17 -26.19
#